data_AF-A0ABD4ZCX0-F1
#
_entry.id   AF-A0ABD4ZCX0-F1
#
_cell.length_a   1.000
_cell.length_b   1.000
_cell.length_c   1.000
_cell.angle_alpha   90.00
_cell.angle_beta   90.00
_cell.angle_gamma   90.00
#
_symmetry.space_group_name_H-M   'P 1'
#
loop_
_entity.id
_entity.type
_entity.pdbx_description
1 polymer ?
#
loop_
_entity_poly.entity_id
_entity_poly.type
_entity_poly.pdbx_seq_one_letter_code
_entity_poly.pdbx_strand_id
1 'polypeptide(L)'
;MYREYLEGASLRDIAEGLEKDGVKNGAGHLKWHLSNIKTILQNEKYIGDALLQKTITTDFINHVRIKNDGTEPQYYVKDSHASIIPRDIFFKVQEEMVRRANMFSGEE
;
A
#
# COMPACT_ATOMS: atom_id res chain seq x y z
N MET A 1 11.72 0.20 5.76
CA MET A 1 10.24 0.28 5.63
C MET A 1 9.50 -0.96 6.17
N TYR A 2 9.38 -2.08 5.44
CA TYR A 2 8.55 -3.23 5.88
C TYR A 2 8.99 -3.82 7.21
N ARG A 3 10.31 -3.99 7.39
CA ARG A 3 10.89 -4.49 8.64
C ARG A 3 10.62 -3.54 9.80
N GLU A 4 10.96 -2.26 9.65
CA GLU A 4 10.71 -1.23 10.66
C GLU A 4 9.24 -1.19 11.11
N TYR A 5 8.29 -1.33 10.17
CA TYR A 5 6.87 -1.37 10.50
C TYR A 5 6.53 -2.58 11.40
N LEU A 6 7.05 -3.76 11.08
CA LEU A 6 6.89 -4.98 11.88
C LEU A 6 7.62 -4.89 13.23
N GLU A 7 8.72 -4.15 13.32
CA GLU A 7 9.46 -3.88 14.56
C GLU A 7 8.75 -2.88 15.48
N GLY A 8 7.60 -2.33 15.06
CA GLY A 8 6.76 -1.45 15.87
C GLY A 8 6.78 0.01 15.45
N ALA A 9 7.57 0.39 14.45
CA ALA A 9 7.59 1.76 13.95
C ALA A 9 6.22 2.17 13.40
N SER A 10 5.82 3.40 13.68
CA SER A 10 4.64 4.00 13.07
C SER A 10 4.93 4.46 11.64
N LEU A 11 3.87 4.75 10.86
CA LEU A 11 4.05 5.32 9.53
C LEU A 11 4.79 6.67 9.56
N ARG A 12 4.68 7.41 10.67
CA ARG A 12 5.39 8.70 10.86
C ARG A 12 6.87 8.47 11.09
N ASP A 13 7.22 7.53 11.97
CA ASP A 13 8.63 7.21 12.27
C ASP A 13 9.36 6.76 11.00
N ILE A 14 8.70 5.95 10.16
CA ILE A 14 9.26 5.52 8.87
C ILE A 14 9.43 6.72 7.92
N ALA A 15 8.46 7.65 7.88
CA ALA A 15 8.58 8.86 7.04
C ALA A 15 9.78 9.71 7.47
N GLU A 16 9.91 9.98 8.77
CA GLU A 16 10.99 10.78 9.34
C GLU A 16 12.35 10.11 9.16
N GLY A 17 12.43 8.78 9.31
CA GLY A 17 13.64 8.00 9.03
C GLY A 17 14.09 8.15 7.57
N LEU A 18 13.17 8.00 6.62
CA LEU A 18 13.47 8.15 5.19
C LEU A 18 13.87 9.59 4.82
N GLU A 19 13.23 10.59 5.43
CA GLU A 19 13.57 12.01 5.25
C GLU A 19 14.97 12.32 5.81
N LYS A 20 15.30 11.78 6.99
CA LYS A 20 16.60 11.95 7.65
C LYS A 20 17.73 11.28 6.87
N ASP A 21 17.48 10.11 6.28
CA ASP A 21 18.43 9.39 5.46
C ASP A 21 18.59 10.00 4.05
N GLY A 22 17.83 11.06 3.73
CA GLY A 22 17.89 11.75 2.43
C GLY A 22 17.30 10.94 1.28
N VAL A 23 16.47 9.93 1.57
CA VAL A 23 15.85 9.08 0.56
C VAL A 23 14.71 9.84 -0.10
N LYS A 24 14.74 9.95 -1.43
CA LYS A 24 13.67 10.59 -2.21
C LYS A 24 12.52 9.63 -2.46
N ASN A 25 11.29 10.15 -2.44
CA ASN A 25 10.11 9.41 -2.84
C ASN A 25 10.08 9.15 -4.35
N GLY A 26 9.10 8.35 -4.82
CA GLY A 26 8.99 7.99 -6.24
C GLY A 26 8.76 9.17 -7.21
N ALA A 27 8.37 10.34 -6.69
CA ALA A 27 8.24 11.59 -7.46
C ALA A 27 9.50 12.49 -7.36
N GLY A 28 10.55 12.04 -6.68
CA GLY A 28 11.81 12.76 -6.53
C GLY A 28 11.85 13.79 -5.40
N HIS A 29 10.82 13.86 -4.55
CA HIS A 29 10.81 14.77 -3.40
C HIS A 29 11.38 14.10 -2.15
N LEU A 30 12.06 14.87 -1.31
CA LEU A 30 12.56 14.39 -0.01
C LEU A 30 11.42 14.15 0.98
N LYS A 31 10.33 14.93 0.90
CA LYS A 31 9.20 14.81 1.81
C LYS A 31 8.41 13.51 1.58
N TRP A 32 8.19 12.75 2.65
CA TRP A 32 7.42 11.52 2.66
C TRP A 32 6.05 11.72 3.29
N HIS A 33 5.01 11.58 2.47
CA HIS A 33 3.63 11.57 2.96
C HIS A 33 3.25 10.18 3.48
N LEU A 34 2.50 10.13 4.58
CA LEU A 34 2.03 8.87 5.18
C LEU A 34 1.20 8.03 4.20
N SER A 35 0.43 8.68 3.33
CA SER A 35 -0.34 8.02 2.26
C SER A 35 0.55 7.27 1.29
N ASN A 36 1.75 7.78 0.98
CA ASN A 36 2.70 7.12 0.09
C ASN A 36 3.22 5.84 0.74
N ILE A 37 3.62 5.91 2.01
CA ILE A 37 4.13 4.76 2.77
C ILE A 37 3.02 3.71 2.91
N LYS A 38 1.80 4.13 3.28
CA LYS A 38 0.64 3.23 3.36
C LYS A 38 0.38 2.53 2.02
N THR A 39 0.41 3.29 0.92
CA THR A 39 0.25 2.73 -0.43
C THR A 39 1.35 1.72 -0.75
N ILE A 40 2.59 1.96 -0.33
CA ILE A 40 3.69 1.01 -0.52
C ILE A 40 3.39 -0.28 0.25
N LEU A 41 3.11 -0.18 1.56
CA LEU A 41 2.89 -1.34 2.42
C LEU A 41 1.70 -2.22 2.00
N GLN A 42 0.68 -1.63 1.36
CA GLN A 42 -0.55 -2.34 0.95
C GLN A 42 -0.54 -2.84 -0.49
N ASN A 43 0.46 -2.48 -1.31
CA ASN A 43 0.41 -2.83 -2.72
C ASN A 43 0.87 -4.25 -2.99
N GLU A 44 -0.01 -5.04 -3.57
CA GLU A 44 0.19 -6.45 -3.90
C GLU A 44 1.27 -6.62 -4.99
N LYS A 45 1.58 -5.56 -5.73
CA LYS A 45 2.69 -5.59 -6.69
C LYS A 45 4.04 -5.94 -6.05
N TYR A 46 4.24 -5.59 -4.78
CA TYR A 46 5.52 -5.89 -4.12
C TYR A 46 5.70 -7.40 -3.87
N ILE A 47 4.62 -8.18 -3.81
CA ILE A 47 4.67 -9.66 -3.72
C ILE A 47 4.60 -10.35 -5.09
N GLY A 48 4.67 -9.59 -6.20
CA GLY A 48 4.59 -10.13 -7.56
C GLY A 48 3.17 -10.33 -8.09
N ASP A 49 2.15 -9.97 -7.32
CA ASP A 49 0.76 -10.09 -7.74
C ASP A 49 0.25 -8.81 -8.41
N ALA A 50 -0.82 -8.91 -9.19
CA ALA A 50 -1.44 -7.78 -9.85
C ALA A 50 -2.97 -7.83 -9.69
N LEU A 51 -3.54 -6.74 -9.18
CA LEU A 51 -4.99 -6.54 -9.18
C LEU A 51 -5.35 -5.56 -10.30
N LEU A 52 -6.04 -6.08 -11.31
CA LEU A 52 -6.46 -5.34 -12.49
C LEU A 52 -7.82 -4.67 -12.26
N GLN A 53 -8.09 -3.60 -13.01
CA GLN A 53 -9.33 -2.82 -12.93
C GLN A 53 -9.65 -2.26 -11.53
N LYS A 54 -8.64 -1.80 -10.78
CA LYS A 54 -8.82 -1.05 -9.51
C LYS A 54 -9.66 0.23 -9.67
N THR A 55 -9.75 0.76 -10.89
CA THR A 55 -10.53 1.96 -11.24
C THR A 55 -11.26 1.72 -12.55
N ILE A 56 -12.46 2.29 -12.68
CA ILE A 56 -13.29 2.25 -13.89
C ILE A 56 -13.52 3.67 -14.40
N THR A 57 -13.73 3.81 -15.71
CA THR A 57 -14.09 5.07 -16.35
C THR A 57 -15.61 5.15 -16.45
N THR A 58 -16.25 6.07 -15.73
CA THR A 58 -17.71 6.23 -15.75
C THR A 58 -18.19 7.17 -16.84
N ASP A 59 -17.36 8.15 -17.20
CA ASP A 59 -17.65 9.12 -18.25
C ASP A 59 -16.51 9.13 -19.26
N PHE A 60 -16.81 8.73 -20.49
CA PHE A 60 -15.85 8.67 -21.58
C PHE A 60 -15.51 10.05 -22.14
N ILE A 61 -16.40 11.05 -22.02
CA ILE A 61 -16.19 12.41 -22.52
C ILE A 61 -15.28 13.17 -21.55
N ASN A 62 -15.57 13.10 -20.25
CA ASN A 62 -14.82 13.81 -19.22
C ASN A 62 -13.65 12.99 -18.63
N HIS A 63 -13.46 11.74 -19.10
CA HIS A 63 -12.45 10.80 -18.60
C HIS A 63 -12.47 10.64 -17.07
N VAL A 64 -13.67 10.71 -16.48
CA VAL A 64 -13.84 10.57 -15.04
C VAL A 64 -13.57 9.13 -14.64
N ARG A 65 -12.60 8.95 -13.75
CA ARG A 65 -12.20 7.65 -13.21
C ARG A 65 -12.58 7.57 -11.74
N ILE A 66 -13.30 6.52 -11.38
CA ILE A 66 -13.64 6.23 -9.98
C ILE A 66 -12.99 4.92 -9.55
N LYS A 67 -12.84 4.73 -8.24
CA LYS A 67 -12.44 3.44 -7.69
C LYS A 67 -13.52 2.41 -8.04
N ASN A 68 -13.08 1.23 -8.48
CA ASN A 68 -13.99 0.10 -8.68
C ASN A 68 -14.25 -0.53 -7.30
N ASP A 69 -15.48 -0.44 -6.83
CA ASP A 69 -15.95 -0.94 -5.54
C ASP A 69 -16.85 -2.18 -5.69
N GLY A 70 -16.84 -2.80 -6.87
CA GLY A 70 -17.70 -3.95 -7.21
C GLY A 70 -18.66 -3.65 -8.36
N THR A 71 -18.63 -2.43 -8.90
CA THR A 71 -19.40 -2.06 -10.10
C THR A 71 -19.00 -2.91 -11.32
N GLU A 72 -17.72 -3.23 -11.48
CA GLU A 72 -17.20 -4.09 -12.55
C GLU A 72 -16.32 -5.21 -11.98
N PRO A 73 -16.17 -6.36 -12.67
CA PRO A 73 -15.32 -7.45 -12.22
C PRO A 73 -13.85 -7.01 -12.04
N GLN A 74 -13.26 -7.33 -10.90
CA GLN A 74 -11.81 -7.17 -10.68
C GLN A 74 -11.10 -8.51 -10.85
N TYR A 75 -9.93 -8.47 -11.48
CA TYR A 75 -9.15 -9.67 -11.76
C TYR A 75 -7.86 -9.65 -10.95
N TYR A 76 -7.71 -10.63 -10.06
CA TYR A 76 -6.49 -10.84 -9.28
C TYR A 76 -5.61 -11.89 -9.95
N VAL A 77 -4.41 -11.48 -10.36
CA VAL A 77 -3.40 -12.33 -10.99
C VAL A 77 -2.27 -12.59 -10.01
N LYS A 78 -2.03 -13.86 -9.70
CA LYS A 78 -0.89 -14.30 -8.87
C LYS A 78 0.37 -14.44 -9.72
N ASP A 79 1.52 -14.11 -9.14
CA ASP A 79 2.84 -14.31 -9.75
C ASP A 79 2.99 -13.66 -11.14
N SER A 80 2.40 -12.48 -11.31
CA SER A 80 2.45 -11.71 -12.55
C SER A 80 3.87 -11.21 -12.88
N HIS A 81 4.70 -10.96 -11.87
CA HIS A 81 6.09 -10.51 -12.03
C HIS A 81 6.94 -10.90 -10.82
N ALA A 82 8.25 -10.71 -10.93
CA ALA A 82 9.19 -10.99 -9.84
C ALA A 82 8.85 -10.16 -8.60
N SER A 83 8.64 -10.85 -7.48
CA SER A 83 8.35 -10.23 -6.18
C SER A 83 9.55 -9.44 -5.66
N ILE A 84 9.31 -8.23 -5.18
CA ILE A 84 10.31 -7.40 -4.50
C ILE A 84 10.47 -7.84 -3.04
N ILE A 85 9.38 -8.27 -2.41
CA ILE A 85 9.37 -8.79 -1.04
C ILE A 85 8.72 -10.18 -0.97
N PRO A 86 9.15 -11.03 -0.01
CA PRO A 86 8.46 -12.27 0.29
C PRO A 86 6.99 -12.07 0.71
N ARG A 87 6.13 -13.01 0.32
CA ARG A 87 4.69 -12.98 0.65
C ARG A 87 4.41 -13.00 2.14
N ASP A 88 5.19 -13.77 2.91
CA ASP A 88 5.02 -13.90 4.36
C ASP A 88 5.22 -12.55 5.07
N ILE A 89 6.21 -11.76 4.65
CA ILE A 89 6.45 -10.42 5.20
C ILE A 89 5.28 -9.48 4.88
N PHE A 90 4.75 -9.53 3.66
CA PHE A 90 3.60 -8.72 3.27
C PHE A 90 2.36 -9.05 4.10
N PHE A 91 2.03 -10.34 4.25
CA PHE A 91 0.87 -10.75 5.03
C PHE A 91 1.00 -10.39 6.51
N LYS A 92 2.18 -10.57 7.12
CA LYS A 92 2.45 -10.11 8.49
C LYS A 92 2.22 -8.61 8.65
N VAL A 93 2.61 -7.80 7.66
CA VAL A 93 2.36 -6.36 7.68
C VAL A 93 0.86 -6.06 7.60
N GLN A 94 0.11 -6.77 6.75
CA GLN A 94 -1.34 -6.57 6.66
C GLN A 94 -2.04 -6.95 7.98
N GLU A 95 -1.66 -8.06 8.60
CA GLU A 95 -2.18 -8.48 9.91
C GLU A 95 -1.89 -7.44 10.99
N GLU A 96 -0.65 -6.93 11.03
CA GLU A 96 -0.26 -5.87 11.99
C GLU A 96 -1.04 -4.57 11.76
N MET A 97 -1.30 -4.21 10.49
CA MET A 97 -2.15 -3.05 10.17
C MET A 97 -3.59 -3.22 10.68
N VAL A 98 -4.17 -4.41 10.51
CA VAL A 98 -5.52 -4.74 11.00
C VAL A 98 -5.53 -4.73 12.54
N ARG A 99 -4.53 -5.35 13.18
CA ARG A 99 -4.39 -5.37 14.64
C ARG A 99 -4.37 -3.94 15.21
N ARG A 100 -3.54 -3.06 14.64
CA ARG A 100 -3.45 -1.65 15.07
C ARG A 100 -4.73 -0.87 14.82
N ALA A 101 -5.46 -1.17 13.74
CA ALA A 101 -6.76 -0.54 13.48
C ALA A 101 -7.80 -0.96 14.53
N ASN A 102 -7.88 -2.25 14.84
CA ASN A 102 -8.84 -2.79 15.81
C ASN A 102 -8.57 -2.30 17.25
N MET A 103 -7.30 -2.13 17.62
CA MET A 103 -6.93 -1.52 18.91
C MET A 103 -7.41 -0.08 19.07
N PHE A 104 -7.58 0.65 17.96
CA PHE A 104 -8.02 2.04 17.98
C PHE A 104 -9.55 2.18 17.86
N SER A 105 -10.25 1.19 17.28
CA SER A 105 -11.70 1.27 17.05
C SER A 105 -12.55 0.84 18.24
N GLY A 106 -11.99 0.17 19.26
CA GLY A 106 -12.68 -0.06 20.54
C GLY A 106 -14.02 -0.79 20.47
N GLU A 107 -14.28 -1.53 19.39
CA GLU A 107 -15.45 -2.41 19.28
C GLU A 107 -15.00 -3.85 19.56
N GLU A 108 -15.35 -4.33 20.76
CA GLU A 108 -15.43 -5.76 21.10
C GLU A 108 -16.71 -6.38 20.53
#